data_AF-A0A7D9IWE7-F1
#
_entry.id   AF-A0A7D9IWE7-F1
#
_cell.length_a   1.000
_cell.length_b   1.000
_cell.length_c   1.000
_cell.angle_alpha   90.00
_cell.angle_beta   90.00
_cell.angle_gamma   90.00
#
_symmetry.space_group_name_H-M   'P 1'
#
loop_
_entity.id
_entity.type
_entity.pdbx_description
1 polymer ?
#
loop_
_entity_poly.entity_id
_entity_poly.type
_entity_poly.pdbx_seq_one_letter_code
_entity_poly.pdbx_strand_id
1 'polypeptide(L)'
;MEENIKGRKKIYCDVCDTFISSEPLLVMHNNGKKHQRLLKAREDRKASTERSIYVRGFENKITLENDLNVYFSQFGKVSNIFVDKEKV
;
A
#
# COMPACT_ATOMS: atom_id res chain seq x y z
N MET A 1 38.61 18.10 -30.58
CA MET A 1 37.93 16.79 -30.41
C MET A 1 36.64 17.09 -29.69
N GLU A 2 35.52 17.04 -30.41
CA GLU A 2 34.20 17.39 -29.88
C GLU A 2 33.64 16.20 -29.09
N GLU A 3 33.56 16.35 -27.77
CA GLU A 3 32.96 15.33 -26.90
C GLU A 3 31.43 15.39 -27.01
N ASN A 4 30.89 14.36 -27.66
CA ASN A 4 29.47 14.16 -27.92
C ASN A 4 28.79 13.61 -26.66
N ILE A 5 28.27 14.51 -25.80
CA ILE A 5 27.52 14.13 -24.59
C ILE A 5 26.14 13.59 -25.00
N LYS A 6 26.10 12.30 -25.35
CA LYS A 6 24.84 11.55 -25.52
C LYS A 6 24.03 11.65 -24.22
N GLY A 7 22.83 12.23 -24.31
CA GLY A 7 21.97 12.55 -23.16
C GLY A 7 21.82 11.39 -22.18
N ARG A 8 22.14 11.63 -20.91
CA ARG A 8 22.00 10.63 -19.83
C ARG A 8 20.54 10.21 -19.72
N LYS A 9 20.21 8.97 -20.09
CA LYS A 9 18.87 8.39 -19.87
C LYS A 9 18.62 8.32 -18.36
N LYS A 10 17.61 9.05 -17.89
CA LYS A 10 17.14 8.97 -16.50
C LYS A 10 16.11 7.84 -16.39
N ILE A 11 16.21 7.04 -15.33
CA ILE A 11 15.30 5.92 -15.04
C ILE A 11 14.34 6.38 -13.96
N TYR A 12 13.04 6.19 -14.15
CA TYR A 12 12.03 6.56 -13.16
C TYR A 12 11.71 5.37 -12.24
N CYS A 13 11.62 5.63 -10.95
CA CYS A 13 11.18 4.67 -9.94
C CYS A 13 9.75 5.01 -9.51
N ASP A 14 8.81 4.13 -9.82
CA ASP A 14 7.40 4.27 -9.49
C ASP A 14 7.14 4.14 -7.99
N VAL A 15 7.93 3.32 -7.26
CA VAL A 15 7.84 3.13 -5.80
C VAL A 15 8.13 4.42 -5.04
N CYS A 16 9.18 5.12 -5.46
CA CYS A 16 9.73 6.29 -4.79
C CYS A 16 9.35 7.63 -5.42
N ASP A 17 8.70 7.61 -6.58
CA ASP A 17 8.33 8.79 -7.38
C ASP A 17 9.54 9.71 -7.63
N THR A 18 10.61 9.14 -8.19
CA THR A 18 11.86 9.87 -8.41
C THR A 18 12.65 9.35 -9.62
N PHE A 19 13.43 10.24 -10.24
CA PHE A 19 14.32 9.92 -11.34
C PHE A 19 15.73 9.60 -10.85
N ILE A 20 16.33 8.58 -11.46
CA ILE A 20 17.66 8.07 -11.17
C ILE A 20 18.55 8.26 -12.39
N SER A 21 19.76 8.74 -12.15
CA SER A 21 20.65 9.23 -13.22
C SER A 21 21.41 8.13 -13.96
N SER A 22 21.42 6.89 -13.46
CA SER A 22 22.12 5.77 -14.08
C SER A 22 21.66 4.41 -13.52
N GLU A 23 21.96 3.34 -14.25
CA GLU A 23 21.63 1.96 -13.88
C GLU A 23 22.37 1.46 -12.62
N PRO A 24 23.68 1.74 -12.39
CA PRO A 24 24.34 1.38 -11.14
C PRO A 24 23.68 2.04 -9.91
N LEU A 25 23.26 3.31 -10.05
CA LEU A 25 22.53 4.01 -9.00
C LEU A 25 21.13 3.44 -8.77
N LEU A 26 20.48 2.90 -9.82
CA LEU A 26 19.20 2.20 -9.69
C LEU A 26 19.35 0.95 -8.82
N VAL A 27 20.40 0.15 -9.03
CA VAL A 27 20.66 -1.04 -8.21
C VAL A 27 20.87 -0.65 -6.75
N MET A 28 21.67 0.39 -6.47
CA MET A 28 21.84 0.90 -5.12
C MET A 28 20.54 1.44 -4.52
N HIS A 29 19.74 2.16 -5.32
CA HIS A 29 18.44 2.69 -4.91
C HIS A 29 17.48 1.58 -4.52
N ASN A 30 17.34 0.55 -5.36
CA ASN A 30 16.43 -0.58 -5.14
C ASN A 30 16.79 -1.34 -3.86
N ASN A 31 18.08 -1.50 -3.56
CA ASN A 31 18.56 -2.12 -2.33
C ASN A 31 18.53 -1.17 -1.11
N GLY A 32 18.21 0.12 -1.32
CA GLY A 32 18.18 1.12 -0.27
C GLY A 32 17.00 0.94 0.69
N LYS A 33 17.23 1.20 1.99
CA LYS A 33 16.21 1.08 3.05
C LYS A 33 14.92 1.84 2.76
N LYS A 34 15.01 3.03 2.13
CA LYS A 34 13.83 3.85 1.78
C LYS A 34 12.96 3.14 0.74
N HIS A 35 13.56 2.67 -0.35
CA HIS A 35 12.85 1.98 -1.43
C HIS A 35 12.16 0.72 -0.88
N GLN A 36 12.91 -0.12 -0.17
CA GLN A 36 12.39 -1.36 0.42
C GLN A 36 11.22 -1.11 1.39
N ARG A 37 11.31 -0.06 2.23
CA ARG A 37 10.21 0.31 3.14
C ARG A 37 8.95 0.74 2.38
N LEU A 38 9.10 1.55 1.32
CA LEU A 38 7.97 2.00 0.51
C LEU A 38 7.36 0.86 -0.29
N LEU A 39 8.20 -0.03 -0.84
CA LEU A 39 7.76 -1.22 -1.56
C LEU A 39 6.91 -2.11 -0.65
N LYS A 40 7.42 -2.46 0.54
CA LYS A 40 6.68 -3.25 1.53
C LYS A 40 5.35 -2.59 1.91
N ALA A 41 5.34 -1.29 2.16
CA ALA A 41 4.10 -0.58 2.49
C ALA A 41 3.05 -0.63 1.36
N ARG A 42 3.49 -0.65 0.09
CA ARG A 42 2.59 -0.84 -1.07
C ARG A 42 2.05 -2.25 -1.14
N GLU A 43 2.89 -3.25 -0.92
CA GLU A 43 2.51 -4.67 -0.89
C GLU A 43 1.49 -4.93 0.24
N ASP A 44 1.75 -4.43 1.45
CA ASP A 44 0.85 -4.56 2.60
C ASP A 44 -0.52 -3.92 2.33
N ARG A 45 -0.54 -2.73 1.69
CA ARG A 45 -1.79 -2.07 1.29
C ARG A 45 -2.56 -2.89 0.24
N LYS A 46 -1.87 -3.43 -0.76
CA LYS A 46 -2.48 -4.28 -1.80
C LYS A 46 -3.09 -5.53 -1.17
N ALA A 47 -2.33 -6.24 -0.33
CA ALA A 47 -2.80 -7.43 0.38
C ALA A 47 -4.02 -7.12 1.28
N SER A 48 -4.04 -5.94 1.92
CA SER A 48 -5.18 -5.51 2.75
C SER A 48 -6.43 -5.22 1.91
N THR A 49 -6.26 -4.64 0.72
CA THR A 49 -7.37 -4.32 -0.20
C THR A 49 -8.00 -5.60 -0.78
N GLU A 50 -7.18 -6.59 -1.13
CA GLU A 50 -7.66 -7.88 -1.65
C GLU A 50 -8.42 -8.73 -0.60
N ARG A 51 -8.25 -8.43 0.69
CA ARG A 51 -8.78 -9.23 1.80
C ARG A 51 -9.73 -8.47 2.72
N SER A 52 -10.22 -7.31 2.28
CA SER A 52 -11.19 -6.50 3.02
C SER A 52 -12.49 -6.38 2.23
N ILE A 53 -13.60 -6.30 2.94
CA ILE A 53 -14.94 -6.11 2.36
C ILE A 53 -15.58 -4.87 2.97
N TYR A 54 -16.30 -4.10 2.15
CA TYR A 54 -17.14 -3.00 2.60
C TYR A 54 -18.59 -3.47 2.66
N VAL A 55 -19.21 -3.32 3.83
CA VAL A 55 -20.57 -3.77 4.10
C VAL A 55 -21.40 -2.61 4.65
N ARG A 56 -22.68 -2.54 4.25
CA ARG A 56 -23.62 -1.46 4.62
C ARG A 56 -24.96 -2.05 5.05
N GLY A 57 -25.79 -1.22 5.71
CA GLY A 57 -27.14 -1.62 6.13
C GLY A 57 -27.25 -2.08 7.59
N PHE A 58 -26.28 -1.75 8.43
CA PHE A 58 -26.35 -2.01 9.87
C PHE A 58 -26.97 -0.82 10.61
N GLU A 59 -27.94 -1.10 11.48
CA GLU A 59 -28.62 -0.12 12.33
C GLU A 59 -27.89 -0.04 13.69
N ASN A 60 -27.55 1.19 14.14
CA ASN A 60 -26.95 1.54 15.44
C ASN A 60 -25.50 1.06 15.75
N LYS A 61 -24.75 1.93 16.44
CA LYS A 61 -23.26 1.96 16.47
C LYS A 61 -22.56 1.37 17.70
N ILE A 62 -23.28 0.93 18.74
CA ILE A 62 -22.65 0.67 20.06
C ILE A 62 -22.34 -0.82 20.30
N THR A 63 -23.22 -1.75 19.93
CA THR A 63 -23.02 -3.21 20.10
C THR A 63 -22.38 -3.91 18.89
N LEU A 64 -22.18 -3.17 17.80
CA LEU A 64 -21.99 -3.73 16.47
C LEU A 64 -20.61 -4.38 16.24
N GLU A 65 -19.53 -3.85 16.82
CA GLU A 65 -18.18 -4.33 16.46
C GLU A 65 -17.94 -5.79 16.88
N ASN A 66 -18.39 -6.15 18.08
CA ASN A 66 -18.25 -7.51 18.59
C ASN A 66 -19.20 -8.47 17.83
N ASP A 67 -20.42 -8.05 17.57
CA ASP A 67 -21.41 -8.84 16.82
C ASP A 67 -20.96 -9.09 15.37
N LEU A 68 -20.36 -8.09 14.72
CA LEU A 68 -19.77 -8.24 13.38
C LEU A 68 -18.56 -9.17 13.41
N ASN A 69 -17.71 -9.08 14.44
CA ASN A 69 -16.57 -10.00 14.57
C ASN A 69 -17.04 -11.45 14.70
N VAL A 70 -18.00 -11.72 15.57
CA VAL A 70 -18.58 -13.05 15.76
C VAL A 70 -19.21 -13.55 14.46
N TYR A 71 -20.06 -12.72 13.82
CA TYR A 71 -20.73 -13.09 12.58
C TYR A 71 -19.74 -13.36 11.43
N PHE A 72 -18.76 -12.48 11.19
CA PHE A 72 -17.81 -12.67 10.09
C PHE A 72 -16.77 -13.76 10.37
N SER A 73 -16.48 -14.04 11.64
CA SER A 73 -15.55 -15.12 12.02
C SER A 73 -16.00 -16.50 11.54
N GLN A 74 -17.30 -16.70 11.30
CA GLN A 74 -17.82 -17.95 10.73
C GLN A 74 -17.34 -18.20 9.28
N PHE A 75 -16.95 -17.15 8.55
CA PHE A 75 -16.45 -17.22 7.17
C PHE A 75 -14.91 -17.24 7.10
N GLY A 76 -14.23 -17.12 8.23
CA GLY A 76 -12.77 -17.10 8.32
C GLY A 76 -12.24 -16.09 9.33
N LYS A 77 -10.93 -16.07 9.54
CA LYS A 77 -10.30 -15.16 10.51
C LYS A 77 -10.55 -13.70 10.14
N VAL A 78 -11.14 -12.94 11.05
CA VAL A 78 -11.26 -11.49 10.94
C VAL A 78 -10.09 -10.83 11.65
N SER A 79 -9.31 -10.01 10.94
CA SER A 79 -8.16 -9.30 11.53
C SER A 79 -8.55 -7.94 12.12
N ASN A 80 -9.34 -7.16 11.40
CA ASN A 80 -9.71 -5.79 11.77
C ASN A 80 -11.15 -5.50 11.33
N ILE A 81 -11.86 -4.72 12.15
CA ILE A 81 -13.17 -4.16 11.82
C ILE A 81 -13.08 -2.65 12.03
N PHE A 82 -13.50 -1.88 11.01
CA PHE A 82 -13.58 -0.43 11.09
C PHE A 82 -15.03 -0.03 10.85
N VAL A 83 -15.66 0.55 11.87
CA VAL A 83 -17.03 1.05 11.77
C VAL A 83 -16.97 2.56 11.62
N ASP A 84 -17.52 3.07 10.53
CA ASP A 84 -17.68 4.50 10.33
C ASP A 84 -18.74 5.04 11.30
N LYS A 85 -18.28 5.80 12.30
CA LYS A 85 -19.14 6.39 13.33
C LYS A 85 -19.67 7.77 12.91
N GLU A 86 -19.32 8.27 11.73
CA GLU A 86 -19.79 9.54 11.20
C GLU A 86 -20.85 9.28 10.11
N LYS A 87 -22.09 9.21 10.58
CA LYS A 87 -23.26 9.51 9.76
C LYS A 87 -24.05 10.48 10.61
N VAL A 88 -23.80 11.77 10.38
CA VAL A 88 -24.64 12.87 10.82
C VAL A 88 -25.70 13.05 9.74
#